data_AF-A0A3C1BYV3-F1
#
_entry.id   AF-A0A3C1BYV3-F1
#
_cell.length_a   1.000
_cell.length_b   1.000
_cell.length_c   1.000
_cell.angle_alpha   90.00
_cell.angle_beta   90.00
_cell.angle_gamma   90.00
#
_symmetry.space_group_name_H-M   'P 1'
#
loop_
_entity.id
_entity.type
_entity.pdbx_description
1 polymer ?
#
loop_
_entity_poly.entity_id
_entity_poly.type
_entity_poly.pdbx_seq_one_letter_code
_entity_poly.pdbx_strand_id
1 'polypeptide(L)'
;MKPILEVKNLNYIYSAGTPFEHKALDQVSFALEPGEFVGIIGHTGSGKSTLMQQMNGLLKPTSGQVLLDGVDIWSDKKLTRQARFRVGLVFQYPEYQLFEETVYRDIAFGPKNMSLDEKEVDRRVREAAGFVGLTEQQLAVSPFDLSGGQKRRVAIAGVIAMEPEVLILDEPTAGLDPVGRAEILGNIEAYRKAKNATILMVSHSMEDVARLTDRLLVMNGSRLAMDGTPAEVFSRAEELIAMGLNIPQVTQVFLGLKKRGLDVKNVYTMEQAVAEIVRLRGGAAHA
;
A
#
# COMPACT_ATOMS: atom_id res chain seq x y z
N MET A 1 -16.42 -12.85 4.21
CA MET A 1 -16.66 -12.75 2.76
C MET A 1 -15.66 -13.66 2.08
N LYS A 2 -15.65 -13.77 0.74
CA LYS A 2 -14.56 -14.48 0.05
C LYS A 2 -13.43 -13.45 -0.19
N PRO A 3 -12.17 -13.78 0.10
CA PRO A 3 -11.07 -12.86 -0.17
C PRO A 3 -10.92 -12.57 -1.66
N ILE A 4 -10.53 -11.33 -2.01
CA ILE A 4 -10.22 -10.95 -3.40
C ILE A 4 -8.85 -11.51 -3.80
N LEU A 5 -7.87 -11.45 -2.90
CA LEU A 5 -6.51 -11.91 -3.13
C LEU A 5 -6.03 -12.75 -1.94
N GLU A 6 -5.54 -13.96 -2.21
CA GLU A 6 -4.99 -14.86 -1.19
C GLU A 6 -3.54 -15.20 -1.52
N VAL A 7 -2.67 -15.12 -0.52
CA VAL A 7 -1.30 -15.60 -0.58
C VAL A 7 -1.20 -16.85 0.29
N LYS A 8 -0.78 -17.98 -0.28
CA LYS A 8 -0.76 -19.29 0.39
C LYS A 8 0.64 -19.90 0.40
N ASN A 9 1.24 -20.00 1.59
CA ASN A 9 2.52 -20.64 1.86
C ASN A 9 3.61 -20.20 0.88
N LEU A 10 3.64 -18.90 0.57
CA LEU A 10 4.46 -18.33 -0.48
C LEU A 10 5.93 -18.34 -0.08
N ASN A 11 6.76 -18.93 -0.92
CA ASN A 11 8.21 -18.90 -0.79
C ASN A 11 8.83 -18.28 -2.04
N TYR A 12 9.89 -17.51 -1.85
CA TYR A 12 10.66 -16.97 -2.96
C TYR A 12 12.14 -16.94 -2.62
N ILE A 13 12.94 -17.49 -3.53
CA ILE A 13 14.38 -17.59 -3.43
C ILE A 13 14.98 -16.91 -4.67
N TYR A 14 15.73 -15.82 -4.44
CA TYR A 14 16.55 -15.22 -5.48
C TYR A 14 17.75 -16.11 -5.78
N SER A 15 18.10 -16.22 -7.07
CA SER A 15 19.29 -16.94 -7.55
C SER A 15 19.37 -18.39 -7.00
N ALA A 16 18.21 -19.06 -6.96
CA ALA A 16 18.08 -20.42 -6.43
C ALA A 16 19.08 -21.38 -7.11
N GLY A 17 19.77 -22.18 -6.31
CA GLY A 17 20.79 -23.12 -6.79
C GLY A 17 22.15 -22.47 -7.14
N THR A 18 22.39 -21.23 -6.76
CA THR A 18 23.69 -20.54 -6.93
C THR A 18 24.31 -20.18 -5.57
N PRO A 19 25.62 -19.85 -5.49
CA PRO A 19 26.25 -19.37 -4.25
C PRO A 19 25.65 -18.07 -3.69
N PHE A 20 24.89 -17.34 -4.50
CA PHE A 20 24.22 -16.09 -4.11
C PHE A 20 22.73 -16.31 -3.77
N GLU A 21 22.35 -17.54 -3.45
CA GLU A 21 20.99 -17.88 -3.06
C GLU A 21 20.53 -17.05 -1.86
N HIS A 22 19.39 -16.39 -2.00
CA HIS A 22 18.81 -15.57 -0.93
C HIS A 22 17.30 -15.78 -0.84
N LYS A 23 16.84 -16.32 0.30
CA LYS A 23 15.43 -16.54 0.59
C LYS A 23 14.76 -15.23 1.02
N ALA A 24 14.03 -14.61 0.11
CA ALA A 24 13.36 -13.33 0.34
C ALA A 24 11.94 -13.48 0.91
N LEU A 25 11.28 -14.63 0.70
CA LEU A 25 10.03 -14.98 1.38
C LEU A 25 10.05 -16.42 1.89
N ASP A 26 9.49 -16.64 3.07
CA ASP A 26 9.44 -17.91 3.76
C ASP A 26 8.04 -18.19 4.33
N GLN A 27 7.31 -19.08 3.65
CA GLN A 27 5.97 -19.55 4.05
C GLN A 27 4.98 -18.43 4.41
N VAL A 28 4.98 -17.34 3.64
CA VAL A 28 4.08 -16.21 3.87
C VAL A 28 2.66 -16.59 3.46
N SER A 29 1.69 -16.36 4.36
CA SER A 29 0.26 -16.64 4.12
C SER A 29 -0.60 -15.53 4.70
N PHE A 30 -1.50 -14.96 3.89
CA PHE A 30 -2.53 -14.01 4.31
C PHE A 30 -3.58 -13.88 3.20
N ALA A 31 -4.66 -13.17 3.48
CA ALA A 31 -5.71 -12.87 2.51
C ALA A 31 -6.17 -11.43 2.66
N LEU A 32 -6.49 -10.79 1.54
CA LEU A 32 -7.05 -9.44 1.47
C LEU A 32 -8.55 -9.53 1.18
N GLU A 33 -9.34 -8.84 1.97
CA GLU A 33 -10.79 -8.77 1.77
C GLU A 33 -11.17 -7.63 0.81
N PRO A 34 -12.29 -7.76 0.07
CA PRO A 34 -12.79 -6.69 -0.80
C PRO A 34 -13.02 -5.38 -0.02
N GLY A 35 -12.49 -4.26 -0.54
CA GLY A 35 -12.65 -2.93 0.05
C GLY A 35 -11.77 -2.66 1.28
N GLU A 36 -10.94 -3.60 1.72
CA GLU A 36 -10.03 -3.45 2.86
C GLU A 36 -8.86 -2.50 2.53
N PHE A 37 -8.42 -1.69 3.49
CA PHE A 37 -7.16 -0.95 3.41
C PHE A 37 -6.12 -1.61 4.32
N VAL A 38 -5.16 -2.31 3.73
CA VAL A 38 -4.11 -3.02 4.44
C VAL A 38 -2.78 -2.29 4.33
N GLY A 39 -2.10 -2.10 5.47
CA GLY A 39 -0.73 -1.62 5.52
C GLY A 39 0.27 -2.78 5.62
N ILE A 40 1.41 -2.67 4.95
CA ILE A 40 2.56 -3.54 5.16
C ILE A 40 3.70 -2.73 5.75
N ILE A 41 4.18 -3.14 6.93
CA ILE A 41 5.37 -2.59 7.57
C ILE A 41 6.45 -3.65 7.72
N GLY A 42 7.70 -3.22 7.84
CA GLY A 42 8.85 -4.11 7.96
C GLY A 42 10.16 -3.39 7.64
N HIS A 43 11.28 -3.89 8.14
CA HIS A 43 12.59 -3.30 7.85
C HIS A 43 12.96 -3.46 6.36
N THR A 44 13.92 -2.68 5.87
CA THR A 44 14.45 -2.87 4.50
C THR A 44 15.02 -4.28 4.36
N GLY A 45 14.72 -4.95 3.25
CA GLY A 45 15.12 -6.35 3.03
C GLY A 45 14.21 -7.40 3.68
N SER A 46 13.11 -7.02 4.34
CA SER A 46 12.18 -8.00 4.94
C SER A 46 11.29 -8.76 3.95
N GLY A 47 11.41 -8.51 2.65
CA GLY A 47 10.66 -9.20 1.59
C GLY A 47 9.43 -8.45 1.05
N LYS A 48 9.09 -7.26 1.55
CA LYS A 48 7.90 -6.47 1.13
C LYS A 48 7.80 -6.27 -0.39
N SER A 49 8.86 -5.76 -1.02
CA SER A 49 8.87 -5.51 -2.47
C SER A 49 8.83 -6.80 -3.29
N THR A 50 9.43 -7.89 -2.79
CA THR A 50 9.32 -9.22 -3.42
C THR A 50 7.88 -9.72 -3.36
N LEU A 51 7.22 -9.60 -2.21
CA LEU A 51 5.83 -9.99 -2.00
C LEU A 51 4.88 -9.24 -2.95
N MET A 52 5.00 -7.92 -3.05
CA MET A 52 4.18 -7.10 -3.96
C MET A 52 4.31 -7.52 -5.42
N GLN A 53 5.54 -7.78 -5.88
CA GLN A 53 5.79 -8.22 -7.25
C GLN A 53 5.19 -9.61 -7.54
N GLN A 54 5.11 -10.49 -6.55
CA GLN A 54 4.47 -11.79 -6.71
C GLN A 54 2.94 -11.69 -6.79
N MET A 55 2.35 -10.73 -6.07
CA MET A 55 0.90 -10.50 -6.08
C MET A 55 0.36 -9.96 -7.41
N ASN A 56 1.11 -9.08 -8.09
CA ASN A 56 0.70 -8.51 -9.38
C ASN A 56 1.01 -9.46 -10.57
N GLY A 57 1.89 -10.44 -10.39
CA GLY A 57 2.29 -11.35 -11.47
C GLY A 57 3.60 -10.96 -12.17
N LEU A 58 4.47 -10.20 -11.51
CA LEU A 58 5.81 -9.83 -12.01
C LEU A 58 6.87 -10.88 -11.66
N LEU A 59 6.83 -11.43 -10.45
CA LEU A 59 7.76 -12.47 -10.00
C LEU A 59 7.02 -13.77 -9.69
N LYS A 60 7.39 -14.87 -10.33
CA LYS A 60 6.78 -16.18 -10.04
C LYS A 60 7.30 -16.74 -8.72
N PRO A 61 6.43 -17.22 -7.80
CA PRO A 61 6.89 -17.90 -6.59
C PRO A 61 7.78 -19.11 -6.87
N THR A 62 8.73 -19.38 -5.98
CA THR A 62 9.47 -20.64 -5.95
C THR A 62 8.55 -21.78 -5.53
N SER A 63 7.68 -21.54 -4.54
CA SER A 63 6.59 -22.44 -4.15
C SER A 63 5.47 -21.67 -3.44
N GLY A 64 4.32 -22.32 -3.25
CA GLY A 64 3.10 -21.66 -2.78
C GLY A 64 2.31 -21.05 -3.93
N GLN A 65 1.24 -20.32 -3.60
CA GLN A 65 0.28 -19.82 -4.58
C GLN A 65 -0.15 -18.38 -4.28
N VAL A 66 -0.50 -17.66 -5.33
CA VAL A 66 -1.22 -16.37 -5.25
C VAL A 66 -2.54 -16.56 -5.97
N LEU A 67 -3.65 -16.50 -5.24
CA LEU A 67 -4.98 -16.71 -5.77
C LEU A 67 -5.71 -15.37 -5.90
N LEU A 68 -6.20 -15.06 -7.09
CA LEU A 68 -7.12 -13.95 -7.35
C LEU A 68 -8.51 -14.53 -7.58
N ASP A 69 -9.49 -14.16 -6.76
CA ASP A 69 -10.81 -14.82 -6.66
C ASP A 69 -10.72 -16.35 -6.50
N GLY A 70 -9.73 -16.83 -5.76
CA GLY A 70 -9.51 -18.26 -5.55
C GLY A 70 -8.90 -19.00 -6.75
N VAL A 71 -8.50 -18.30 -7.81
CA VAL A 71 -7.80 -18.87 -8.98
C VAL A 71 -6.33 -18.49 -8.93
N ASP A 72 -5.43 -19.47 -9.04
CA ASP A 72 -3.99 -19.23 -9.04
C ASP A 72 -3.57 -18.40 -10.28
N ILE A 73 -3.01 -17.21 -10.06
CA ILE A 73 -2.63 -16.31 -11.16
C ILE A 73 -1.46 -16.86 -11.99
N TRP A 74 -0.72 -17.85 -11.46
CA TRP A 74 0.45 -18.44 -12.11
C TRP A 74 0.15 -19.76 -12.84
N SER A 75 -1.10 -20.23 -12.83
CA SER A 75 -1.48 -21.49 -13.48
C SER A 75 -1.57 -21.39 -15.01
N ASP A 76 -1.78 -20.19 -15.57
CA ASP A 76 -1.75 -19.91 -17.01
C ASP A 76 -1.26 -18.49 -17.27
N LYS A 77 -0.51 -18.30 -18.36
CA LYS A 77 -0.05 -16.99 -18.85
C LYS A 77 -1.20 -16.00 -19.08
N LYS A 78 -2.37 -16.47 -19.51
CA LYS A 78 -3.56 -15.59 -19.67
C LYS A 78 -4.03 -15.04 -18.32
N LEU A 79 -4.07 -15.88 -17.29
CA LEU A 79 -4.43 -15.48 -15.93
C LEU A 79 -3.37 -14.53 -15.34
N THR A 80 -2.09 -14.81 -15.55
CA THR A 80 -1.02 -13.90 -15.10
C THR A 80 -1.13 -12.54 -15.79
N ARG A 81 -1.48 -12.50 -17.09
CA ARG A 81 -1.72 -11.25 -17.80
C ARG A 81 -2.93 -10.50 -17.25
N GLN A 82 -4.03 -11.19 -16.97
CA GLN A 82 -5.23 -10.58 -16.38
C GLN A 82 -4.94 -10.03 -14.97
N ALA A 83 -4.17 -10.77 -14.16
CA ALA A 83 -3.78 -10.33 -12.81
C ALA A 83 -3.06 -8.97 -12.83
N ARG A 84 -2.21 -8.69 -13.84
CA ARG A 84 -1.53 -7.39 -13.96
C ARG A 84 -2.46 -6.18 -14.14
N PHE A 85 -3.66 -6.39 -14.68
CA PHE A 85 -4.67 -5.34 -14.82
C PHE A 85 -5.57 -5.24 -13.58
N ARG A 86 -5.87 -6.38 -12.95
CA ARG A 86 -6.77 -6.48 -11.78
C ARG A 86 -6.08 -6.11 -10.46
N VAL A 87 -4.77 -6.36 -10.38
CA VAL A 87 -3.91 -6.01 -9.25
C VAL A 87 -2.97 -4.91 -9.74
N GLY A 88 -3.30 -3.64 -9.58
CA GLY A 88 -2.43 -2.53 -9.97
C GLY A 88 -1.26 -2.39 -9.01
N LEU A 89 -0.04 -2.16 -9.52
CA LEU A 89 1.16 -1.94 -8.69
C LEU A 89 1.80 -0.60 -9.05
N VAL A 90 1.88 0.28 -8.05
CA VAL A 90 2.60 1.55 -8.10
C VAL A 90 3.90 1.37 -7.33
N PHE A 91 5.03 1.44 -8.02
CA PHE A 91 6.35 1.40 -7.40
C PHE A 91 6.70 2.72 -6.72
N GLN A 92 7.72 2.70 -5.86
CA GLN A 92 8.32 3.91 -5.30
C GLN A 92 8.93 4.77 -6.43
N TYR A 93 8.77 6.09 -6.33
CA TYR A 93 9.17 7.07 -7.35
C TYR A 93 8.59 6.74 -8.75
N PRO A 94 7.26 6.56 -8.87
CA PRO A 94 6.65 6.12 -10.13
C PRO A 94 6.76 7.17 -11.24
N GLU A 95 7.07 8.43 -10.91
CA GLU A 95 7.35 9.51 -11.87
C GLU A 95 8.47 9.20 -12.86
N TYR A 96 9.41 8.30 -12.54
CA TYR A 96 10.49 7.91 -13.45
C TYR A 96 10.07 6.93 -14.55
N GLN A 97 8.81 6.49 -14.53
CA GLN A 97 8.26 5.52 -15.46
C GLN A 97 7.57 6.18 -16.67
N LEU A 98 7.28 7.48 -16.58
CA LEU A 98 6.57 8.24 -17.62
C LEU A 98 7.41 8.30 -18.90
N PHE A 99 6.77 8.08 -20.06
CA PHE A 99 7.48 7.93 -21.33
C PHE A 99 6.71 8.41 -22.55
N GLU A 100 5.39 8.61 -22.48
CA GLU A 100 4.60 9.06 -23.62
C GLU A 100 4.71 10.57 -23.88
N GLU A 101 4.31 10.98 -25.08
CA GLU A 101 4.39 12.38 -25.53
C GLU A 101 3.47 13.32 -24.75
N THR A 102 2.32 12.81 -24.27
CA THR A 102 1.36 13.58 -23.50
C THR A 102 0.89 12.81 -22.28
N VAL A 103 0.47 13.55 -21.25
CA VAL A 103 -0.11 12.97 -20.03
C VAL A 103 -1.30 12.08 -20.34
N TYR A 104 -2.19 12.50 -21.24
CA TYR A 104 -3.30 11.66 -21.69
C TYR A 104 -2.82 10.32 -22.24
N ARG A 105 -1.81 10.33 -23.13
CA ARG A 105 -1.28 9.13 -23.78
C ARG A 105 -0.62 8.20 -22.77
N ASP A 106 0.10 8.77 -21.79
CA ASP A 106 0.76 8.01 -20.72
C ASP A 106 -0.29 7.27 -19.86
N ILE A 107 -1.32 7.98 -19.39
CA ILE A 107 -2.43 7.39 -18.61
C ILE A 107 -3.20 6.36 -19.46
N ALA A 108 -3.40 6.62 -20.75
CA ALA A 108 -4.11 5.73 -21.66
C ALA A 108 -3.36 4.43 -21.98
N PHE A 109 -2.07 4.34 -21.67
CA PHE A 109 -1.24 3.21 -22.06
C PHE A 109 -1.73 1.88 -21.47
N GLY A 110 -2.06 1.85 -20.18
CA GLY A 110 -2.64 0.68 -19.50
C GLY A 110 -3.97 0.22 -20.14
N PRO A 111 -5.00 1.08 -20.19
CA PRO A 111 -6.28 0.80 -20.84
C PRO A 111 -6.17 0.34 -22.30
N LYS A 112 -5.27 0.93 -23.10
CA LYS A 112 -5.03 0.47 -24.49
C LYS A 112 -4.46 -0.94 -24.53
N ASN A 113 -3.57 -1.29 -23.60
CA ASN A 113 -3.05 -2.66 -23.47
C ASN A 113 -4.11 -3.68 -23.00
N MET A 114 -5.22 -3.21 -22.41
CA MET A 114 -6.40 -4.04 -22.14
C MET A 114 -7.27 -4.29 -23.38
N SER A 115 -6.94 -3.65 -24.51
CA SER A 115 -7.69 -3.73 -25.78
C SER A 115 -9.12 -3.19 -25.67
N LEU A 116 -9.30 -2.13 -24.87
CA LEU A 116 -10.57 -1.42 -24.72
C LEU A 116 -10.82 -0.49 -25.90
N ASP A 117 -12.09 -0.15 -26.15
CA ASP A 117 -12.45 0.82 -27.19
C ASP A 117 -12.08 2.26 -26.78
N GLU A 118 -11.98 3.16 -27.77
CA GLU A 118 -11.52 4.53 -27.53
C GLU A 118 -12.38 5.32 -26.54
N LYS A 119 -13.70 5.08 -26.51
CA LYS A 119 -14.60 5.78 -25.59
C LYS A 119 -14.36 5.33 -24.16
N GLU A 120 -14.19 4.02 -23.96
CA GLU A 120 -13.88 3.47 -22.64
C GLU A 120 -12.47 3.88 -22.17
N VAL A 121 -11.49 3.96 -23.07
CA VAL A 121 -10.16 4.50 -22.75
C VAL A 121 -10.26 5.96 -22.32
N ASP A 122 -10.94 6.82 -23.08
CA ASP A 122 -11.10 8.24 -22.73
C ASP A 122 -11.81 8.42 -21.38
N ARG A 123 -12.88 7.65 -21.13
CA ARG A 123 -13.59 7.63 -19.85
C ARG A 123 -12.65 7.32 -18.69
N ARG A 124 -11.87 6.23 -18.79
CA ARG A 124 -10.93 5.77 -17.75
C ARG A 124 -9.81 6.77 -17.51
N VAL A 125 -9.26 7.37 -18.57
CA VAL A 125 -8.20 8.38 -18.46
C VAL A 125 -8.70 9.59 -17.68
N ARG A 126 -9.86 10.14 -18.06
CA ARG A 126 -10.42 11.32 -17.40
C ARG A 126 -10.83 11.03 -15.95
N GLU A 127 -11.41 9.86 -15.69
CA GLU A 127 -11.78 9.47 -14.33
C GLU A 127 -10.54 9.29 -13.44
N ALA A 128 -9.51 8.60 -13.93
CA ALA A 128 -8.26 8.42 -13.20
C ALA A 128 -7.54 9.75 -12.95
N ALA A 129 -7.50 10.64 -13.96
CA ALA A 129 -6.97 11.99 -13.83
C ALA A 129 -7.73 12.79 -12.75
N GLY A 130 -9.06 12.68 -12.73
CA GLY A 130 -9.91 13.28 -11.70
C GLY A 130 -9.58 12.78 -10.30
N PHE A 131 -9.41 11.46 -10.11
CA PHE A 131 -9.06 10.88 -8.80
C PHE A 131 -7.74 11.41 -8.26
N VAL A 132 -6.76 11.71 -9.11
CA VAL A 132 -5.46 12.23 -8.67
C VAL A 132 -5.38 13.77 -8.69
N GLY A 133 -6.44 14.46 -9.09
CA GLY A 133 -6.50 15.92 -9.15
C GLY A 133 -5.74 16.54 -10.33
N LEU A 134 -5.64 15.84 -11.46
CA LEU A 134 -5.14 16.38 -12.72
C LEU A 134 -6.26 17.09 -13.48
N THR A 135 -5.94 18.24 -14.06
CA THR A 135 -6.86 19.05 -14.87
C THR A 135 -6.84 18.61 -16.34
N GLU A 136 -7.91 18.96 -17.06
CA GLU A 136 -8.01 18.75 -18.51
C GLU A 136 -6.86 19.38 -19.31
N GLN A 137 -6.41 20.56 -18.90
CA GLN A 137 -5.28 21.24 -19.54
C GLN A 137 -3.99 20.44 -19.37
N GLN A 138 -3.79 19.82 -18.21
CA GLN A 138 -2.61 18.99 -17.95
C GLN A 138 -2.61 17.70 -18.76
N LEU A 139 -3.76 17.19 -19.22
CA LEU A 139 -3.81 16.00 -20.07
C LEU A 139 -3.17 16.22 -21.45
N ALA A 140 -3.16 17.47 -21.93
CA ALA A 140 -2.66 17.82 -23.25
C ALA A 140 -1.15 18.13 -23.30
N VAL A 141 -0.50 18.35 -22.16
CA VAL A 141 0.93 18.71 -22.12
C VAL A 141 1.83 17.48 -22.01
N SER A 142 3.12 17.67 -22.25
CA SER A 142 4.13 16.64 -22.03
C SER A 142 4.25 16.32 -20.53
N PRO A 143 4.33 15.04 -20.12
CA PRO A 143 4.58 14.69 -18.73
C PRO A 143 5.89 15.30 -18.22
N PHE A 144 6.86 15.53 -19.10
CA PHE A 144 8.17 16.09 -18.74
C PHE A 144 8.12 17.56 -18.31
N ASP A 145 7.07 18.30 -18.72
CA ASP A 145 6.84 19.71 -18.39
C ASP A 145 6.17 19.90 -17.01
N LEU A 146 5.75 18.80 -16.37
CA LEU A 146 5.08 18.83 -15.06
C LEU A 146 6.08 18.93 -13.89
N SER A 147 5.59 19.41 -12.74
CA SER A 147 6.34 19.32 -11.47
C SER A 147 6.51 17.86 -11.03
N GLY A 148 7.47 17.56 -10.15
CA GLY A 148 7.69 16.20 -9.65
C GLY A 148 6.45 15.57 -9.01
N GLY A 149 5.71 16.32 -8.20
CA GLY A 149 4.47 15.85 -7.59
C GLY A 149 3.34 15.63 -8.61
N GLN A 150 3.28 16.43 -9.67
CA GLN A 150 2.34 16.23 -10.77
C GLN A 150 2.71 15.00 -11.60
N LYS A 151 3.98 14.78 -11.93
CA LYS A 151 4.46 13.55 -12.59
C LYS A 151 4.06 12.30 -11.81
N ARG A 152 4.21 12.32 -10.48
CA ARG A 152 3.78 11.22 -9.63
C ARG A 152 2.27 10.94 -9.74
N ARG A 153 1.44 11.98 -9.76
CA ARG A 153 -0.02 11.84 -9.96
C ARG A 153 -0.33 11.21 -11.30
N VAL A 154 0.36 11.59 -12.37
CA VAL A 154 0.21 10.97 -13.70
C VAL A 154 0.51 9.48 -13.65
N ALA A 155 1.63 9.10 -13.02
CA ALA A 155 2.01 7.69 -12.93
C ALA A 155 1.00 6.86 -12.11
N ILE A 156 0.50 7.40 -11.00
CA ILE A 156 -0.57 6.76 -10.21
C ILE A 156 -1.86 6.66 -11.04
N ALA A 157 -2.22 7.71 -11.78
CA ALA A 157 -3.40 7.72 -12.65
C ALA A 157 -3.31 6.66 -13.75
N GLY A 158 -2.12 6.43 -14.34
CA GLY A 158 -1.93 5.36 -15.32
C GLY A 158 -2.26 3.97 -14.77
N VAL A 159 -1.98 3.73 -13.48
CA VAL A 159 -2.37 2.48 -12.80
C VAL A 159 -3.87 2.45 -12.48
N ILE A 160 -4.41 3.55 -11.94
CA ILE A 160 -5.84 3.68 -11.61
C ILE A 160 -6.73 3.55 -12.86
N ALA A 161 -6.27 4.03 -14.02
CA ALA A 161 -7.02 3.95 -15.27
C ALA A 161 -7.29 2.51 -15.73
N MET A 162 -6.52 1.53 -15.26
CA MET A 162 -6.82 0.12 -15.49
C MET A 162 -8.03 -0.38 -14.67
N GLU A 163 -8.53 0.43 -13.73
CA GLU A 163 -9.56 0.11 -12.73
C GLU A 163 -9.25 -1.18 -11.96
N PRO A 164 -8.08 -1.28 -11.30
CA PRO A 164 -7.72 -2.48 -10.56
C PRO A 164 -8.62 -2.66 -9.33
N GLU A 165 -9.02 -3.90 -9.07
CA GLU A 165 -9.73 -4.30 -7.85
C GLU A 165 -8.82 -4.31 -6.63
N VAL A 166 -7.51 -4.55 -6.83
CA VAL A 166 -6.48 -4.43 -5.79
C VAL A 166 -5.45 -3.41 -6.23
N LEU A 167 -5.26 -2.33 -5.46
CA LEU A 167 -4.23 -1.33 -5.71
C LEU A 167 -3.11 -1.45 -4.68
N ILE A 168 -1.93 -1.83 -5.15
CA ILE A 168 -0.71 -1.96 -4.35
C ILE A 168 0.16 -0.71 -4.55
N LEU A 169 0.58 -0.07 -3.46
CA LEU A 169 1.37 1.16 -3.47
C LEU A 169 2.63 0.98 -2.62
N ASP A 170 3.80 1.15 -3.23
CA ASP A 170 5.10 1.14 -2.53
C ASP A 170 5.54 2.57 -2.22
N GLU A 171 5.40 2.99 -0.95
CA GLU A 171 5.78 4.31 -0.46
C GLU A 171 5.24 5.48 -1.32
N PRO A 172 3.91 5.58 -1.54
CA PRO A 172 3.34 6.56 -2.48
C PRO A 172 3.63 8.03 -2.10
N THR A 173 3.97 8.28 -0.83
CA THR A 173 4.19 9.62 -0.28
C THR A 173 5.68 9.99 -0.15
N ALA A 174 6.61 9.13 -0.56
CA ALA A 174 8.05 9.34 -0.39
C ALA A 174 8.56 10.61 -1.09
N GLY A 175 9.18 11.53 -0.36
CA GLY A 175 9.72 12.77 -0.93
C GLY A 175 8.67 13.84 -1.26
N LEU A 176 7.42 13.68 -0.82
CA LEU A 176 6.41 14.74 -0.86
C LEU A 176 6.46 15.59 0.40
N ASP A 177 6.04 16.84 0.25
CA ASP A 177 5.75 17.72 1.39
C ASP A 177 4.46 17.27 2.12
N PRO A 178 4.19 17.77 3.34
CA PRO A 178 3.02 17.35 4.10
C PRO A 178 1.67 17.54 3.38
N VAL A 179 1.55 18.61 2.59
CA VAL A 179 0.33 18.91 1.83
C VAL A 179 0.16 17.90 0.69
N GLY A 180 1.18 17.71 -0.15
CA GLY A 180 1.13 16.75 -1.25
C GLY A 180 0.92 15.31 -0.77
N ARG A 181 1.49 14.96 0.38
CA ARG A 181 1.24 13.68 1.04
C ARG A 181 -0.22 13.50 1.46
N ALA A 182 -0.82 14.49 2.11
CA ALA A 182 -2.23 14.43 2.51
C ALA A 182 -3.15 14.32 1.29
N GLU A 183 -2.85 15.05 0.21
CA GLU A 183 -3.62 15.00 -1.03
C GLU A 183 -3.54 13.62 -1.71
N ILE A 184 -2.35 13.03 -1.85
CA ILE A 184 -2.20 11.68 -2.44
C ILE A 184 -2.95 10.62 -1.63
N LEU A 185 -2.83 10.65 -0.30
CA LEU A 185 -3.52 9.68 0.56
C LEU A 185 -5.04 9.88 0.52
N GLY A 186 -5.52 11.13 0.49
CA GLY A 186 -6.93 11.45 0.33
C GLY A 186 -7.49 10.94 -1.00
N ASN A 187 -6.72 11.07 -2.08
CA ASN A 187 -7.08 10.58 -3.41
C ASN A 187 -7.16 9.04 -3.46
N ILE A 188 -6.21 8.33 -2.83
CA ILE A 188 -6.24 6.87 -2.72
C ILE A 188 -7.48 6.41 -1.94
N GLU A 189 -7.81 7.08 -0.84
CA GLU A 189 -8.99 6.80 -0.03
C GLU A 189 -10.30 7.10 -0.79
N ALA A 190 -10.32 8.16 -1.60
CA ALA A 190 -11.45 8.48 -2.48
C ALA A 190 -11.65 7.40 -3.56
N TYR A 191 -10.57 6.94 -4.19
CA TYR A 191 -10.60 5.83 -5.16
C TYR A 191 -11.13 4.55 -4.51
N ARG A 192 -10.58 4.16 -3.36
CA ARG A 192 -11.02 3.02 -2.56
C ARG A 192 -12.53 3.03 -2.35
N LYS A 193 -13.07 4.16 -1.86
CA LYS A 193 -14.51 4.32 -1.59
C LYS A 193 -15.36 4.29 -2.85
N ALA A 194 -14.93 4.98 -3.90
CA ALA A 194 -15.70 5.10 -5.14
C ALA A 194 -15.79 3.77 -5.91
N LYS A 195 -14.73 2.96 -5.89
CA LYS A 195 -14.64 1.70 -6.66
C LYS A 195 -14.76 0.44 -5.81
N ASN A 196 -14.93 0.58 -4.48
CA ASN A 196 -14.82 -0.53 -3.53
C ASN A 196 -13.52 -1.34 -3.73
N ALA A 197 -12.44 -0.65 -4.08
CA ALA A 197 -11.15 -1.27 -4.35
C ALA A 197 -10.46 -1.66 -3.03
N THR A 198 -9.69 -2.75 -3.05
CA THR A 198 -8.83 -3.14 -1.94
C THR A 198 -7.48 -2.44 -2.08
N ILE A 199 -6.99 -1.82 -1.01
CA ILE A 199 -5.72 -1.09 -1.02
C ILE A 199 -4.69 -1.85 -0.20
N LEU A 200 -3.49 -2.00 -0.75
CA LEU A 200 -2.33 -2.51 -0.02
C LEU A 200 -1.21 -1.47 -0.10
N MET A 201 -0.80 -0.91 1.04
CA MET A 201 0.20 0.14 1.07
C MET A 201 1.41 -0.28 1.89
N VAL A 202 2.59 -0.27 1.28
CA VAL A 202 3.86 -0.29 2.01
C VAL A 202 4.18 1.14 2.44
N SER A 203 4.39 1.34 3.73
CA SER A 203 4.88 2.63 4.22
C SER A 203 5.80 2.51 5.44
N HIS A 204 6.79 3.39 5.48
CA HIS A 204 7.68 3.63 6.61
C HIS A 204 7.10 4.65 7.60
N SER A 205 6.04 5.36 7.24
CA SER A 205 5.36 6.25 8.19
C SER A 205 4.34 5.49 9.02
N MET A 206 4.70 5.34 10.30
CA MET A 206 3.85 4.68 11.29
C MET A 206 2.56 5.46 11.54
N GLU A 207 2.60 6.78 11.41
CA GLU A 207 1.43 7.66 11.57
C GLU A 207 0.38 7.44 10.47
N ASP A 208 0.81 7.30 9.21
CA ASP A 208 -0.12 7.07 8.11
C ASP A 208 -0.76 5.70 8.20
N VAL A 209 0.03 4.65 8.44
CA VAL A 209 -0.50 3.29 8.53
C VAL A 209 -1.42 3.15 9.74
N ALA A 210 -1.08 3.79 10.87
CA ALA A 210 -1.93 3.82 12.07
C ALA A 210 -3.29 4.49 11.85
N ARG A 211 -3.34 5.52 11.00
CA ARG A 211 -4.55 6.30 10.76
C ARG A 211 -5.42 5.73 9.64
N LEU A 212 -4.82 5.21 8.57
CA LEU A 212 -5.52 4.92 7.31
C LEU A 212 -5.90 3.46 7.12
N THR A 213 -5.19 2.54 7.77
CA THR A 213 -5.33 1.11 7.51
C THR A 213 -6.32 0.47 8.47
N ASP A 214 -7.10 -0.48 7.97
CA ASP A 214 -7.98 -1.34 8.77
C ASP A 214 -7.18 -2.47 9.43
N ARG A 215 -6.09 -2.89 8.77
CA ARG A 215 -5.26 -4.04 9.12
C ARG A 215 -3.80 -3.81 8.72
N LEU A 216 -2.89 -4.38 9.51
CA LEU A 216 -1.45 -4.31 9.32
C LEU A 216 -0.85 -5.71 9.20
N LEU A 217 0.02 -5.85 8.20
CA LEU A 217 0.91 -6.99 8.02
C LEU A 217 2.33 -6.55 8.40
N VAL A 218 2.97 -7.29 9.30
CA VAL A 218 4.34 -7.01 9.76
C VAL A 218 5.28 -8.05 9.18
N MET A 219 6.14 -7.62 8.27
CA MET A 219 7.18 -8.46 7.66
C MET A 219 8.50 -8.33 8.42
N ASN A 220 9.04 -9.45 8.89
CA ASN A 220 10.33 -9.52 9.57
C ASN A 220 11.09 -10.78 9.12
N GLY A 221 12.36 -10.63 8.73
CA GLY A 221 13.20 -11.76 8.33
C GLY A 221 12.58 -12.70 7.28
N SER A 222 12.01 -12.12 6.21
CA SER A 222 11.33 -12.85 5.11
C SER A 222 10.04 -13.57 5.50
N ARG A 223 9.53 -13.38 6.72
CA ARG A 223 8.29 -14.02 7.23
C ARG A 223 7.26 -12.97 7.61
N LEU A 224 5.99 -13.39 7.61
CA LEU A 224 4.91 -12.61 8.20
C LEU A 224 4.93 -12.84 9.72
N ALA A 225 5.35 -11.83 10.47
CA ALA A 225 5.49 -11.89 11.92
C ALA A 225 4.19 -11.52 12.65
N MET A 226 3.42 -10.58 12.11
CA MET A 226 2.13 -10.20 12.66
C MET A 226 1.13 -9.89 11.55
N ASP A 227 -0.12 -10.13 11.89
CA ASP A 227 -1.27 -9.87 11.05
C ASP A 227 -2.43 -9.50 11.99
N GLY A 228 -2.91 -8.26 11.93
CA GLY A 228 -3.98 -7.80 12.81
C GLY A 228 -4.30 -6.32 12.62
N THR A 229 -5.25 -5.81 13.38
CA THR A 229 -5.62 -4.40 13.37
C THR A 229 -4.45 -3.50 13.86
N PRO A 230 -4.43 -2.21 13.50
CA PRO A 230 -3.47 -1.26 14.08
C PRO A 230 -3.42 -1.30 15.61
N ALA A 231 -4.58 -1.44 16.27
CA ALA A 231 -4.65 -1.54 17.72
C ALA A 231 -3.91 -2.76 18.27
N GLU A 232 -4.11 -3.94 17.66
CA GLU A 232 -3.46 -5.19 18.07
C GLU A 232 -1.96 -5.16 17.79
N VAL A 233 -1.54 -4.62 16.65
CA VAL A 233 -0.12 -4.52 16.27
C VAL A 233 0.61 -3.50 17.15
N PHE A 234 0.11 -2.27 17.28
CA PHE A 234 0.78 -1.24 18.11
C PHE A 234 0.67 -1.47 19.61
N SER A 235 -0.23 -2.34 20.08
CA SER A 235 -0.21 -2.81 21.47
C SER A 235 1.07 -3.58 21.82
N ARG A 236 1.71 -4.17 20.81
CA ARG A 236 2.98 -4.92 20.89
C ARG A 236 4.18 -4.06 20.52
N ALA A 237 4.13 -2.77 20.84
CA ALA A 237 5.15 -1.79 20.45
C ALA A 237 6.59 -2.17 20.83
N GLU A 238 6.82 -2.79 22.00
CA GLU A 238 8.17 -3.21 22.39
C GLU A 238 8.72 -4.32 21.47
N GLU A 239 7.84 -5.23 21.02
CA GLU A 239 8.18 -6.27 20.05
C GLU A 239 8.50 -5.67 18.67
N LEU A 240 7.71 -4.68 18.21
CA LEU A 240 7.98 -3.94 16.97
C LEU A 240 9.34 -3.25 17.00
N ILE A 241 9.67 -2.59 18.11
CA ILE A 241 10.97 -1.93 18.31
C ILE A 241 12.10 -2.97 18.28
N ALA A 242 11.92 -4.12 18.93
CA ALA A 242 12.91 -5.20 18.91
C ALA A 242 13.13 -5.80 17.50
N MET A 243 12.11 -5.75 16.63
CA MET A 243 12.22 -6.09 15.19
C MET A 243 12.88 -4.99 14.35
N GLY A 244 13.32 -3.88 14.95
CA GLY A 244 13.93 -2.75 14.26
C GLY A 244 12.91 -1.85 13.55
N LEU A 245 11.63 -1.91 13.94
CA LEU A 245 10.58 -1.03 13.41
C LEU A 245 10.37 0.16 14.33
N ASN A 246 9.93 1.27 13.72
CA ASN A 246 9.39 2.38 14.48
C ASN A 246 7.94 2.11 14.88
N ILE A 247 7.44 2.95 15.78
CA ILE A 247 6.04 3.04 16.17
C ILE A 247 5.61 4.51 16.09
N PRO A 248 4.30 4.83 16.02
CA PRO A 248 3.85 6.20 15.99
C PRO A 248 4.43 7.01 17.16
N GLN A 249 4.83 8.25 16.92
CA GLN A 249 5.45 9.08 17.96
C GLN A 249 4.58 9.20 19.21
N VAL A 250 3.27 9.30 19.03
CA VAL A 250 2.31 9.33 20.12
C VAL A 250 2.35 8.06 20.98
N THR A 251 2.55 6.89 20.35
CA THR A 251 2.71 5.62 21.07
C THR A 251 3.98 5.65 21.92
N GLN A 252 5.09 6.19 21.40
CA GLN A 252 6.33 6.32 22.17
C GLN A 252 6.14 7.15 23.44
N VAL A 253 5.45 8.29 23.32
CA VAL A 253 5.15 9.18 24.45
C VAL A 253 4.34 8.43 25.51
N PHE A 254 3.26 7.75 25.11
CA PHE A 254 2.37 7.06 26.04
C PHE A 254 3.02 5.83 26.68
N LEU A 255 3.90 5.12 25.98
CA LEU A 255 4.74 4.09 26.60
C LEU A 255 5.67 4.68 27.67
N GLY A 256 6.25 5.85 27.41
CA GLY A 256 7.07 6.56 28.39
C GLY A 256 6.27 6.97 29.64
N LEU A 257 5.03 7.44 29.47
CA LEU A 257 4.13 7.76 30.59
C LEU A 257 3.79 6.50 31.41
N LYS A 258 3.45 5.39 30.73
CA LYS A 258 3.19 4.10 31.37
C LYS A 258 4.38 3.60 32.18
N LYS A 259 5.60 3.70 31.64
CA LYS A 259 6.86 3.34 32.33
C LYS A 259 7.14 4.20 33.58
N ARG A 260 6.58 5.41 33.65
CA ARG A 260 6.64 6.29 34.84
C ARG A 260 5.50 6.04 35.84
N GLY A 261 4.67 5.02 35.62
CA GLY A 261 3.61 4.62 36.54
C GLY A 261 2.26 5.29 36.31
N LEU A 262 2.07 6.04 35.22
CA LEU A 262 0.76 6.57 34.86
C LEU A 262 -0.11 5.46 34.25
N ASP A 263 -1.36 5.36 34.73
CA ASP A 263 -2.37 4.45 34.17
C ASP A 263 -2.95 5.03 32.86
N VAL A 264 -2.25 4.74 31.75
CA VAL A 264 -2.63 5.18 30.41
C VAL A 264 -3.01 4.01 29.52
N LYS A 265 -4.04 4.22 28.69
CA LYS A 265 -4.44 3.28 27.64
C LYS A 265 -3.39 3.19 26.53
N ASN A 266 -3.48 2.15 25.70
CA ASN A 266 -2.70 2.06 24.48
C ASN A 266 -3.18 3.11 23.47
N VAL A 267 -2.26 3.96 23.00
CA VAL A 267 -2.54 5.08 22.11
C VAL A 267 -1.63 4.99 20.89
N TYR A 268 -2.19 5.12 19.70
CA TYR A 268 -1.46 5.08 18.44
C TYR A 268 -1.88 6.16 17.42
N THR A 269 -2.89 6.98 17.76
CA THR A 269 -3.23 8.19 17.00
C THR A 269 -3.27 9.43 17.89
N MET A 270 -3.22 10.61 17.26
CA MET A 270 -3.29 11.88 17.98
C MET A 270 -4.66 12.09 18.64
N GLU A 271 -5.75 11.66 17.99
CA GLU A 271 -7.11 11.76 18.52
C GLU A 271 -7.26 10.93 19.80
N GLN A 272 -6.70 9.72 19.81
CA GLN A 272 -6.67 8.86 21.00
C GLN A 272 -5.85 9.49 22.13
N ALA A 273 -4.72 10.11 21.81
CA ALA A 273 -3.90 10.82 22.81
C ALA A 273 -4.65 11.97 23.46
N VAL A 274 -5.31 12.81 22.66
CA VAL A 274 -6.08 13.93 23.18
C VAL A 274 -7.20 13.43 24.10
N ALA A 275 -7.96 12.42 23.67
CA ALA A 275 -9.02 11.83 24.47
C ALA A 275 -8.51 11.27 25.81
N GLU A 276 -7.35 10.59 25.78
CA GLU A 276 -6.77 9.99 26.97
C GLU A 276 -6.19 11.02 27.95
N ILE A 277 -5.55 12.08 27.45
CA ILE A 277 -5.07 13.19 28.29
C ILE A 277 -6.25 13.90 28.97
N VAL A 278 -7.34 14.13 28.23
CA VAL A 278 -8.56 14.74 28.78
C VAL A 278 -9.15 13.84 29.88
N ARG A 279 -9.20 12.52 29.69
CA ARG A 279 -9.64 11.55 30.71
C ARG A 279 -8.81 11.67 32.00
N LEU A 280 -7.49 11.71 31.86
CA LEU A 280 -6.56 11.79 33.01
C LEU A 280 -6.72 13.11 33.78
N ARG A 281 -6.90 14.23 33.07
CA ARG A 281 -7.09 15.55 33.71
C ARG A 281 -8.48 15.71 34.32
N GLY A 282 -9.52 15.17 33.69
CA GLY A 282 -10.90 15.20 34.19
C GLY A 282 -11.11 14.32 35.43
N GLY A 283 -10.38 13.20 35.53
CA GLY A 283 -10.39 12.33 36.71
C GLY A 283 -9.69 12.93 37.95
N ALA A 284 -8.84 13.95 37.77
CA ALA A 284 -8.12 14.61 38.85
C ALA A 284 -8.89 15.78 39.50
N ALA A 285 -10.10 16.11 39.02
CA ALA A 285 -10.90 17.23 39.54
C ALA A 285 -11.81 16.88 40.74
N HIS A 286 -11.74 15.64 41.24
CA HIS A 286 -12.58 15.15 42.35
C HIS A 286 -11.79 14.42 43.46
N ALA A 287 -10.50 14.71 43.61
CA ALA A 287 -9.68 14.25 44.74
C ALA A 287 -9.20 15.44 45.57
#